data_AF-A0A094AF92-F1
#
_entry.id   AF-A0A094AF92-F1
#
_cell.length_a   1.000
_cell.length_b   1.000
_cell.length_c   1.000
_cell.angle_alpha   90.00
_cell.angle_beta   90.00
_cell.angle_gamma   90.00
#
_symmetry.space_group_name_H-M   'P 1'
#
loop_
_entity.id
_entity.type
_entity.pdbx_description
1 polymer ?
#
loop_
_entity_poly.entity_id
_entity_poly.type
_entity_poly.pdbx_seq_one_letter_code
_entity_poly.pdbx_strand_id
1 'polypeptide(L)'
;MSPEYQFSEEVDPATLQRFNCFTTLPVRLHKNNDIARKAHRQFAKEWKAIIKDEKLDVDFRQSPVGHIASLALPECLPERLAFAAKALDYILAVDDATDLPSQPRPKSQTKRGIRAPQSHGWRFNTKQKHLQARLLLEGIESCGKGIMDMLGPAQAVLESLTVYSRECTSFDDYISLRIVNMGAVEIKSFVCHTMDMAPNAKERDAVYHIIKPLEVAMVLTNDYFSYPKEKALHPLQDPPGALFNAVPILMVEHGISEDDALALVKQMVIEAEQEHGMLLEELEQEGGLSTDLRQFINACRMATGGFHIWHASNPRYDVEGMREDKRSVRKIVLSWF
;
A
#
# COMPACT_ATOMS: atom_id res chain seq x y z
N MET A 1 28.80 -11.66 -2.05
CA MET A 1 28.53 -11.37 -3.47
C MET A 1 27.30 -10.49 -3.51
N SER A 2 27.39 -9.30 -4.10
CA SER A 2 26.21 -8.43 -4.28
C SER A 2 25.16 -9.17 -5.12
N PRO A 3 23.86 -9.03 -4.82
CA PRO A 3 22.81 -9.63 -5.64
C PRO A 3 22.93 -9.13 -7.09
N GLU A 4 22.89 -10.07 -8.04
CA GLU A 4 22.89 -9.75 -9.46
C GLU A 4 21.48 -9.30 -9.87
N TYR A 5 21.30 -8.00 -10.08
CA TYR A 5 20.04 -7.41 -10.53
C TYR A 5 19.91 -7.59 -12.05
N GLN A 6 18.89 -8.32 -12.50
CA GLN A 6 18.71 -8.67 -13.91
C GLN A 6 17.71 -7.73 -14.59
N PHE A 7 16.60 -7.41 -13.90
CA PHE A 7 15.45 -6.77 -14.51
C PHE A 7 15.30 -5.28 -14.17
N SER A 8 16.16 -4.74 -13.31
CA SER A 8 16.07 -3.33 -12.88
C SER A 8 17.37 -2.53 -12.98
N GLU A 9 17.20 -1.21 -12.92
CA GLU A 9 18.25 -0.21 -12.82
C GLU A 9 18.04 0.69 -11.61
N GLU A 10 19.10 1.30 -11.09
CA GLU A 10 18.98 2.25 -9.97
C GLU A 10 18.29 3.52 -10.42
N VAL A 11 17.43 4.07 -9.54
CA VAL A 11 16.85 5.38 -9.77
C VAL A 11 17.89 6.44 -9.42
N ASP A 12 18.06 7.40 -10.33
CA ASP A 12 19.00 8.52 -10.17
C ASP A 12 18.77 9.25 -8.84
N PRO A 13 19.81 9.43 -7.99
CA PRO A 13 19.73 10.21 -6.76
C PRO A 13 19.12 11.61 -6.93
N ALA A 14 19.35 12.28 -8.07
CA ALA A 14 18.74 13.59 -8.33
C ALA A 14 17.21 13.49 -8.49
N THR A 15 16.70 12.36 -9.00
CA THR A 15 15.27 12.07 -9.06
C THR A 15 14.70 11.84 -7.66
N LEU A 16 15.41 11.09 -6.80
CA LEU A 16 15.00 10.88 -5.41
C LEU A 16 14.90 12.21 -4.64
N GLN A 17 15.93 13.05 -4.76
CA GLN A 17 15.98 14.36 -4.12
C GLN A 17 14.84 15.27 -4.61
N ARG A 18 14.56 15.28 -5.91
CA ARG A 18 13.48 16.09 -6.51
C ARG A 18 12.11 15.80 -5.89
N PHE A 19 11.83 14.56 -5.51
CA PHE A 19 10.56 14.16 -4.91
C PHE A 19 10.59 14.12 -3.38
N ASN A 20 11.63 14.67 -2.75
CA ASN A 20 11.84 14.59 -1.30
C ASN A 20 11.78 13.15 -0.77
N CYS A 21 12.22 12.18 -1.58
CA CYS A 21 12.35 10.79 -1.15
C CYS A 21 13.48 10.72 -0.12
N PHE A 22 13.18 10.24 1.09
CA PHE A 22 14.11 10.24 2.22
C PHE A 22 14.44 8.83 2.73
N THR A 23 14.06 7.79 1.98
CA THR A 23 14.47 6.42 2.27
C THR A 23 15.99 6.28 2.18
N THR A 24 16.53 5.46 3.07
CA THR A 24 17.92 5.00 3.12
C THR A 24 18.10 3.67 2.39
N LEU A 25 17.00 3.06 1.92
CA LEU A 25 17.01 1.78 1.22
C LEU A 25 17.27 1.94 -0.29
N PRO A 26 17.74 0.87 -0.97
CA PRO A 26 17.95 0.91 -2.41
C PRO A 26 16.62 1.13 -3.16
N VAL A 27 16.65 2.04 -4.13
CA VAL A 27 15.52 2.34 -5.02
C VAL A 27 15.87 1.96 -6.44
N ARG A 28 15.12 1.03 -7.02
CA ARG A 28 15.32 0.52 -8.37
C ARG A 28 14.03 0.60 -9.19
N LEU A 29 14.18 0.72 -10.50
CA LEU A 29 13.07 0.72 -11.46
C LEU A 29 13.22 -0.46 -12.41
N HIS A 30 12.15 -1.24 -12.56
CA HIS A 30 12.10 -2.32 -13.54
C HIS A 30 12.28 -1.77 -14.97
N LYS A 31 13.22 -2.34 -15.75
CA LYS A 31 13.58 -1.93 -17.12
C LYS A 31 12.38 -1.91 -18.07
N ASN A 32 11.47 -2.88 -17.90
CA ASN A 32 10.20 -2.98 -18.65
C ASN A 32 9.01 -2.21 -18.02
N ASN A 33 9.21 -1.08 -17.35
CA ASN A 33 8.14 -0.25 -16.76
C ASN A 33 7.01 0.12 -17.76
N ASP A 34 7.30 0.17 -19.07
CA ASP A 34 6.28 0.38 -20.09
C ASP A 34 5.22 -0.75 -20.15
N ILE A 35 5.57 -1.98 -19.79
CA ILE A 35 4.62 -3.10 -19.66
C ILE A 35 3.65 -2.81 -18.52
N ALA A 36 4.16 -2.43 -17.34
CA ALA A 36 3.34 -2.08 -16.19
C ALA A 36 2.42 -0.90 -16.51
N ARG A 37 2.94 0.17 -17.13
CA ARG A 37 2.13 1.33 -17.55
C ARG A 37 1.06 0.97 -18.59
N LYS A 38 1.34 0.04 -19.51
CA LYS A 38 0.34 -0.44 -20.48
C LYS A 38 -0.76 -1.23 -19.78
N ALA A 39 -0.39 -2.13 -18.87
CA ALA A 39 -1.33 -2.93 -18.08
C ALA A 39 -2.22 -2.03 -17.20
N HIS A 40 -1.64 -1.02 -16.56
CA HIS A 40 -2.34 0.00 -15.81
C HIS A 40 -3.41 0.74 -16.65
N ARG A 41 -3.03 1.21 -17.84
CA ARG A 41 -3.98 1.87 -18.75
C ARG A 41 -5.13 0.96 -19.17
N GLN A 42 -4.87 -0.34 -19.31
CA GLN A 42 -5.93 -1.32 -19.58
C GLN A 42 -6.84 -1.47 -18.35
N PHE A 43 -6.27 -1.67 -17.17
CA PHE A 43 -7.00 -1.81 -15.92
C PHE A 43 -7.91 -0.60 -15.66
N ALA A 44 -7.37 0.62 -15.76
CA ALA A 44 -8.12 1.85 -15.53
C ALA A 44 -9.34 1.97 -16.46
N LYS A 45 -9.24 1.53 -17.73
CA LYS A 45 -10.38 1.47 -18.66
C LYS A 45 -11.43 0.46 -18.22
N GLU A 46 -11.00 -0.74 -17.80
CA GLU A 46 -11.90 -1.79 -17.32
C GLU A 46 -12.61 -1.36 -16.03
N TRP A 47 -11.89 -0.78 -15.08
CA TRP A 47 -12.44 -0.24 -13.84
C TRP A 47 -13.52 0.82 -14.09
N LYS A 48 -13.23 1.81 -14.94
CA LYS A 48 -14.19 2.87 -15.30
C LYS A 48 -15.46 2.29 -15.95
N ALA A 49 -15.33 1.26 -16.79
CA ALA A 49 -16.48 0.58 -17.38
C ALA A 49 -17.34 -0.21 -16.38
N ILE A 50 -16.74 -0.66 -15.27
CA ILE A 50 -17.43 -1.39 -14.20
C ILE A 50 -18.21 -0.42 -13.31
N ILE A 51 -17.60 0.70 -12.93
CA ILE A 51 -18.13 1.67 -11.97
C ILE A 51 -19.11 2.68 -12.60
N LYS A 52 -19.21 2.77 -13.94
CA LYS A 52 -20.24 3.54 -14.69
C LYS A 52 -20.50 4.96 -14.14
N ASP A 53 -19.46 5.80 -14.06
CA ASP A 53 -19.62 7.23 -13.70
C ASP A 53 -20.28 7.51 -12.34
N GLU A 54 -20.45 6.50 -11.47
CA GLU A 54 -21.00 6.69 -10.11
C GLU A 54 -19.94 7.29 -9.18
N LYS A 55 -19.51 8.55 -9.41
CA LYS A 55 -18.74 9.43 -8.48
C LYS A 55 -17.58 8.82 -7.65
N LEU A 56 -17.11 7.62 -7.97
CA LEU A 56 -15.95 6.95 -7.44
C LEU A 56 -14.81 7.23 -8.44
N ASP A 57 -14.48 8.50 -8.61
CA ASP A 57 -13.36 8.93 -9.45
C ASP A 57 -12.07 8.57 -8.73
N VAL A 58 -11.66 7.31 -8.90
CA VAL A 58 -10.36 6.80 -8.42
C VAL A 58 -9.28 7.51 -9.21
N ASP A 59 -8.33 8.11 -8.50
CA ASP A 59 -7.21 8.80 -9.13
C ASP A 59 -6.22 7.78 -9.69
N PHE A 60 -6.31 7.56 -11.00
CA PHE A 60 -5.38 6.71 -11.74
C PHE A 60 -4.14 7.46 -12.22
N ARG A 61 -3.91 8.72 -11.82
CA ARG A 61 -2.65 9.40 -12.15
C ARG A 61 -1.50 8.62 -11.54
N GLN A 62 -0.43 8.49 -12.33
CA GLN A 62 0.72 7.67 -11.99
C GLN A 62 1.87 8.53 -11.51
N SER A 63 2.71 7.95 -10.66
CA SER A 63 4.02 8.54 -10.38
C SER A 63 4.78 8.78 -11.69
N PRO A 64 5.40 9.96 -11.86
CA PRO A 64 6.23 10.26 -13.02
C PRO A 64 7.50 9.39 -13.05
N VAL A 65 7.94 8.88 -11.90
CA VAL A 65 9.14 8.02 -11.77
C VAL A 65 8.86 6.63 -12.34
N GLY A 66 7.76 6.00 -11.96
CA GLY A 66 7.45 4.63 -12.38
C GLY A 66 6.12 4.12 -11.84
N HIS A 67 5.62 3.03 -12.43
CA HIS A 67 4.46 2.33 -11.88
C HIS A 67 4.83 1.67 -10.54
N ILE A 68 3.89 1.55 -9.59
CA ILE A 68 4.17 0.93 -8.27
C ILE A 68 4.75 -0.48 -8.40
N ALA A 69 4.20 -1.30 -9.30
CA ALA A 69 4.75 -2.64 -9.57
C ALA A 69 6.21 -2.58 -10.05
N SER A 70 6.60 -1.58 -10.84
CA SER A 70 7.96 -1.48 -11.36
C SER A 70 8.95 -0.91 -10.33
N LEU A 71 8.46 -0.16 -9.34
CA LEU A 71 9.29 0.42 -8.27
C LEU A 71 9.40 -0.53 -7.08
N ALA A 72 8.28 -1.06 -6.59
CA ALA A 72 8.23 -1.96 -5.44
C ALA A 72 8.56 -3.41 -5.80
N LEU A 73 8.45 -3.81 -7.07
CA LEU A 73 8.85 -5.15 -7.53
C LEU A 73 9.86 -5.03 -8.68
N PRO A 74 11.02 -4.41 -8.46
CA PRO A 74 11.93 -4.06 -9.54
C PRO A 74 12.54 -5.30 -10.22
N GLU A 75 12.68 -6.41 -9.49
CA GLU A 75 13.12 -7.71 -10.02
C GLU A 75 11.95 -8.69 -10.26
N CYS A 76 10.72 -8.18 -10.44
CA CYS A 76 9.59 -8.99 -10.92
C CYS A 76 9.97 -9.68 -12.24
N LEU A 77 9.57 -10.96 -12.41
CA LEU A 77 9.77 -11.61 -13.70
C LEU A 77 9.01 -10.84 -14.80
N PRO A 78 9.65 -10.54 -15.95
CA PRO A 78 9.04 -9.72 -17.00
C PRO A 78 7.65 -10.20 -17.46
N GLU A 79 7.45 -11.52 -17.52
CA GLU A 79 6.18 -12.16 -17.88
C GLU A 79 5.10 -12.03 -16.79
N ARG A 80 5.48 -11.80 -15.52
CA ARG A 80 4.57 -11.60 -14.38
C ARG A 80 4.24 -10.12 -14.14
N LEU A 81 5.02 -9.20 -14.71
CA LEU A 81 4.90 -7.76 -14.43
C LEU A 81 3.54 -7.15 -14.84
N ALA A 82 2.95 -7.60 -15.95
CA ALA A 82 1.65 -7.10 -16.40
C ALA A 82 0.53 -7.47 -15.41
N PHE A 83 0.52 -8.72 -14.93
CA PHE A 83 -0.36 -9.18 -13.87
C PHE A 83 -0.11 -8.39 -12.59
N ALA A 84 1.15 -8.25 -12.19
CA ALA A 84 1.52 -7.58 -10.95
C ALA A 84 1.03 -6.12 -10.92
N ALA A 85 1.14 -5.41 -12.04
CA ALA A 85 0.63 -4.06 -12.20
C ALA A 85 -0.88 -3.99 -11.99
N LYS A 86 -1.66 -4.83 -12.68
CA LYS A 86 -3.13 -4.84 -12.54
C LYS A 86 -3.59 -5.20 -11.13
N ALA A 87 -2.89 -6.13 -10.47
CA ALA A 87 -3.23 -6.54 -9.11
C ALA A 87 -3.01 -5.41 -8.09
N LEU A 88 -1.89 -4.69 -8.19
CA LEU A 88 -1.64 -3.52 -7.34
C LEU A 88 -2.59 -2.36 -7.66
N ASP A 89 -2.89 -2.11 -8.94
CA ASP A 89 -3.91 -1.12 -9.32
C ASP A 89 -5.29 -1.47 -8.75
N TYR A 90 -5.65 -2.76 -8.73
CA TYR A 90 -6.89 -3.21 -8.12
C TYR A 90 -6.94 -2.95 -6.62
N ILE A 91 -5.85 -3.25 -5.89
CA ILE A 91 -5.73 -2.96 -4.47
C ILE A 91 -5.89 -1.46 -4.21
N LEU A 92 -5.17 -0.61 -4.95
CA LEU A 92 -5.24 0.85 -4.84
C LEU A 92 -6.63 1.41 -5.18
N ALA A 93 -7.29 0.86 -6.18
CA ALA A 93 -8.65 1.27 -6.55
C ALA A 93 -9.68 0.85 -5.51
N VAL A 94 -9.50 -0.31 -4.87
CA VAL A 94 -10.35 -0.76 -3.76
C VAL A 94 -10.16 0.14 -2.53
N ASP A 95 -8.91 0.48 -2.22
CA ASP A 95 -8.52 1.39 -1.12
C ASP A 95 -9.17 2.78 -1.27
N ASP A 96 -9.01 3.44 -2.42
CA ASP A 96 -9.65 4.74 -2.67
C ASP A 96 -11.18 4.65 -2.61
N ALA A 97 -11.75 3.59 -3.16
CA ALA A 97 -13.20 3.38 -3.12
C ALA A 97 -13.72 3.06 -1.71
N THR A 98 -12.84 2.81 -0.73
CA THR A 98 -13.20 2.70 0.69
C THR A 98 -12.97 3.98 1.48
N ASP A 99 -12.02 4.82 1.06
CA ASP A 99 -11.82 6.16 1.62
C ASP A 99 -12.96 7.13 1.26
N LEU A 100 -13.66 6.87 0.15
CA LEU A 100 -14.73 7.74 -0.33
C LEU A 100 -16.02 7.62 0.51
N PRO A 101 -16.79 8.73 0.64
CA PRO A 101 -18.02 8.75 1.42
C PRO A 101 -19.03 7.70 0.93
N SER A 102 -19.53 6.87 1.84
CA SER A 102 -20.66 5.98 1.59
C SER A 102 -21.86 6.77 1.06
N GLN A 103 -22.51 6.29 -0.01
CA GLN A 103 -23.85 6.78 -0.34
C GLN A 103 -24.81 6.42 0.82
N PRO A 104 -25.63 7.36 1.32
CA PRO A 104 -26.59 7.05 2.36
C PRO A 104 -27.63 6.05 1.83
N ARG A 105 -27.71 4.85 2.41
CA ARG A 105 -28.84 3.94 2.19
C ARG A 105 -30.00 4.23 3.15
N PRO A 106 -31.26 3.96 2.76
CA PRO A 106 -32.40 4.07 3.66
C PRO A 106 -32.20 3.15 4.87
N LYS A 107 -32.52 3.66 6.06
CA LYS A 107 -32.39 2.96 7.34
C LYS A 107 -33.19 1.64 7.34
N SER A 108 -32.57 0.52 6.97
CA SER A 108 -33.12 -0.80 7.30
C SER A 108 -32.61 -1.22 8.68
N GLN A 109 -33.51 -1.24 9.65
CA GLN A 109 -33.24 -1.76 10.99
C GLN A 109 -32.88 -3.25 10.92
N THR A 110 -31.63 -3.61 11.23
CA THR A 110 -31.31 -4.97 11.68
C THR A 110 -30.80 -4.91 13.11
N LYS A 111 -31.53 -5.62 13.98
CA LYS A 111 -31.26 -5.77 15.41
C LYS A 111 -30.06 -6.69 15.63
N ARG A 112 -29.32 -6.40 16.71
CA ARG A 112 -28.27 -7.19 17.39
C ARG A 112 -26.85 -7.11 16.82
N GLY A 113 -26.06 -6.21 17.41
CA GLY A 113 -24.83 -6.53 18.13
C GLY A 113 -23.59 -7.03 17.37
N ILE A 114 -23.70 -7.37 16.09
CA ILE A 114 -22.58 -7.63 15.20
C ILE A 114 -22.83 -6.77 13.98
N ARG A 115 -22.02 -5.71 13.80
CA ARG A 115 -22.15 -4.84 12.62
C ARG A 115 -21.62 -5.67 11.45
N ALA A 116 -22.52 -6.09 10.55
CA ALA A 116 -22.10 -6.57 9.24
C ALA A 116 -21.14 -5.53 8.65
N PRO A 117 -20.01 -5.95 8.04
CA PRO A 117 -19.07 -5.02 7.43
C PRO A 117 -19.88 -4.05 6.60
N GLN A 118 -19.74 -2.74 6.87
CA GLN A 118 -20.52 -1.69 6.24
C GLN A 118 -20.62 -2.05 4.77
N SER A 119 -21.82 -2.35 4.28
CA SER A 119 -21.94 -3.01 2.98
C SER A 119 -21.57 -1.99 1.91
N HIS A 120 -20.29 -1.96 1.54
CA HIS A 120 -19.78 -1.25 0.39
C HIS A 120 -20.52 -1.85 -0.80
N GLY A 121 -21.66 -1.26 -1.21
CA GLY A 121 -22.55 -1.86 -2.19
C GLY A 121 -21.84 -2.19 -3.51
N TRP A 122 -20.77 -1.46 -3.81
CA TRP A 122 -19.88 -1.70 -4.94
C TRP A 122 -19.00 -2.95 -4.77
N ARG A 123 -18.53 -3.29 -3.55
CA ARG A 123 -17.77 -4.53 -3.24
C ARG A 123 -18.59 -5.82 -3.46
N PHE A 124 -19.92 -5.68 -3.60
CA PHE A 124 -20.83 -6.78 -3.92
C PHE A 124 -21.35 -6.73 -5.35
N ASN A 125 -20.86 -5.79 -6.18
CA ASN A 125 -21.23 -5.69 -7.59
C ASN A 125 -20.70 -6.92 -8.34
N THR A 126 -21.59 -7.64 -9.02
CA THR A 126 -21.28 -8.79 -9.86
C THR A 126 -20.11 -8.50 -10.81
N LYS A 127 -20.02 -7.31 -11.40
CA LYS A 127 -18.92 -6.95 -12.31
C LYS A 127 -17.55 -6.88 -11.63
N GLN A 128 -17.49 -6.35 -10.41
CA GLN A 128 -16.24 -6.29 -9.65
C GLN A 128 -15.81 -7.68 -9.19
N LYS A 129 -16.74 -8.56 -8.79
CA LYS A 129 -16.45 -9.98 -8.56
C LYS A 129 -15.89 -10.69 -9.80
N HIS A 130 -16.41 -10.38 -10.99
CA HIS A 130 -15.86 -10.90 -12.24
C HIS A 130 -14.45 -10.37 -12.52
N LEU A 131 -14.17 -9.09 -12.25
CA LEU A 131 -12.83 -8.53 -12.37
C LEU A 131 -11.85 -9.21 -11.40
N GLN A 132 -12.23 -9.37 -10.13
CA GLN A 132 -11.43 -10.05 -9.12
C GLN A 132 -11.15 -11.51 -9.52
N ALA A 133 -12.16 -12.23 -9.99
CA ALA A 133 -12.00 -13.61 -10.46
C ALA A 133 -11.07 -13.70 -11.68
N ARG A 134 -11.18 -12.77 -12.64
CA ARG A 134 -10.26 -12.69 -13.80
C ARG A 134 -8.83 -12.40 -13.37
N LEU A 135 -8.61 -11.46 -12.44
CA LEU A 135 -7.28 -11.18 -11.92
C LEU A 135 -6.69 -12.38 -11.17
N LEU A 136 -7.50 -13.10 -10.39
CA LEU A 136 -7.06 -14.32 -9.73
C LEU A 136 -6.66 -15.40 -10.74
N LEU A 137 -7.45 -15.61 -11.79
CA LEU A 137 -7.12 -16.56 -12.86
C LEU A 137 -5.82 -16.16 -13.57
N GLU A 138 -5.66 -14.89 -13.96
CA GLU A 138 -4.42 -14.35 -14.56
C GLU A 138 -3.22 -14.56 -13.62
N GLY A 139 -3.41 -14.40 -12.31
CA GLY A 139 -2.40 -14.68 -11.30
C GLY A 139 -2.01 -16.14 -11.23
N ILE A 140 -2.98 -17.07 -11.27
CA ILE A 140 -2.73 -18.51 -11.27
C ILE A 140 -1.99 -18.92 -12.55
N GLU A 141 -2.35 -18.35 -13.70
CA GLU A 141 -1.70 -18.62 -14.98
C GLU A 141 -0.26 -18.09 -15.01
N SER A 142 -0.01 -16.90 -14.42
CA SER A 142 1.29 -16.23 -14.48
C SER A 142 2.27 -16.68 -13.38
N CYS A 143 1.76 -16.91 -12.17
CA CYS A 143 2.56 -17.15 -10.96
C CYS A 143 2.33 -18.55 -10.34
N GLY A 144 1.42 -19.34 -10.91
CA GLY A 144 1.02 -20.63 -10.37
C GLY A 144 -0.01 -20.55 -9.23
N LYS A 145 -0.47 -21.71 -8.78
CA LYS A 145 -1.54 -21.83 -7.77
C LYS A 145 -1.18 -21.25 -6.40
N GLY A 146 0.10 -21.07 -6.08
CA GLY A 146 0.57 -20.50 -4.81
C GLY A 146 0.06 -19.08 -4.56
N ILE A 147 -0.30 -18.32 -5.61
CA ILE A 147 -0.90 -16.99 -5.47
C ILE A 147 -2.21 -17.01 -4.64
N MET A 148 -2.88 -18.17 -4.55
CA MET A 148 -4.09 -18.34 -3.74
C MET A 148 -3.79 -18.31 -2.23
N ASP A 149 -2.54 -18.51 -1.81
CA ASP A 149 -2.16 -18.47 -0.40
C ASP A 149 -2.35 -17.07 0.20
N MET A 150 -2.39 -16.02 -0.64
CA MET A 150 -2.71 -14.65 -0.23
C MET A 150 -4.18 -14.45 0.19
N LEU A 151 -5.09 -15.35 -0.19
CA LEU A 151 -6.52 -15.22 0.14
C LEU A 151 -6.80 -15.36 1.64
N GLY A 152 -5.98 -16.15 2.36
CA GLY A 152 -6.10 -16.31 3.81
C GLY A 152 -5.75 -15.02 4.56
N PRO A 153 -4.52 -14.48 4.41
CA PRO A 153 -4.13 -13.19 4.97
C PRO A 153 -5.10 -12.05 4.63
N ALA A 154 -5.66 -12.04 3.41
CA ALA A 154 -6.59 -10.99 2.99
C ALA A 154 -7.83 -10.89 3.90
N GLN A 155 -8.23 -11.98 4.55
CA GLN A 155 -9.28 -11.97 5.56
C GLN A 155 -8.88 -11.18 6.82
N ALA A 156 -7.64 -11.32 7.28
CA ALA A 156 -7.10 -10.56 8.42
C ALA A 156 -7.01 -9.05 8.10
N VAL A 157 -6.62 -8.69 6.87
CA VAL A 157 -6.70 -7.30 6.39
C VAL A 157 -8.13 -6.78 6.47
N LEU A 158 -9.10 -7.53 5.93
CA LEU A 158 -10.50 -7.13 5.94
C LEU A 158 -11.06 -6.96 7.36
N GLU A 159 -10.63 -7.79 8.30
CA GLU A 159 -10.99 -7.68 9.71
C GLU A 159 -10.36 -6.44 10.36
N SER A 160 -9.08 -6.17 10.08
CA SER A 160 -8.40 -4.98 10.61
C SER A 160 -9.03 -3.66 10.12
N LEU A 161 -9.59 -3.62 8.91
CA LEU A 161 -10.32 -2.47 8.37
C LEU A 161 -11.60 -2.13 9.16
N THR A 162 -12.04 -3.01 10.06
CA THR A 162 -13.20 -2.75 10.93
C THR A 162 -12.84 -2.05 12.23
N VAL A 163 -11.54 -1.95 12.55
CA VAL A 163 -11.02 -1.31 13.76
C VAL A 163 -10.76 0.17 13.49
N TYR A 164 -11.28 1.05 14.36
CA TYR A 164 -11.05 2.49 14.24
C TYR A 164 -9.79 2.91 15.00
N SER A 165 -9.07 3.92 14.51
CA SER A 165 -7.86 4.46 15.19
C SER A 165 -8.11 4.94 16.61
N ARG A 166 -9.30 5.44 16.91
CA ARG A 166 -9.72 5.82 18.28
C ARG A 166 -9.71 4.65 19.28
N GLU A 167 -9.60 3.42 18.79
CA GLU A 167 -9.50 2.21 19.61
C GLU A 167 -8.04 1.89 19.95
N CYS A 168 -7.07 2.53 19.29
CA CYS A 168 -5.65 2.48 19.66
C CYS A 168 -5.37 3.50 20.77
N THR A 169 -4.82 3.04 21.89
CA THR A 169 -4.47 3.89 23.05
C THR A 169 -3.01 4.31 23.10
N SER A 170 -2.17 3.73 22.25
CA SER A 170 -0.75 4.02 22.10
C SER A 170 -0.31 3.81 20.65
N PHE A 171 0.83 4.39 20.30
CA PHE A 171 1.50 4.14 19.04
C PHE A 171 1.88 2.66 18.85
N ASP A 172 2.24 1.96 19.93
CA ASP A 172 2.58 0.53 19.88
C ASP A 172 1.37 -0.37 19.53
N ASP A 173 0.20 -0.04 20.08
CA ASP A 173 -1.07 -0.70 19.71
C ASP A 173 -1.37 -0.44 18.23
N TYR A 174 -1.15 0.82 17.80
CA TYR A 174 -1.40 1.25 16.43
C TYR A 174 -0.50 0.54 15.43
N ILE A 175 0.82 0.52 15.64
CA ILE A 175 1.77 -0.01 14.65
C ILE A 175 1.57 -1.50 14.41
N SER A 176 1.25 -2.25 15.47
CA SER A 176 0.96 -3.68 15.41
C SER A 176 -0.25 -3.96 14.53
N LEU A 177 -1.33 -3.21 14.73
CA LEU A 177 -2.55 -3.31 13.93
C LEU A 177 -2.33 -2.78 12.51
N ARG A 178 -1.60 -1.68 12.36
CA ARG A 178 -1.37 -1.00 11.08
C ARG A 178 -0.60 -1.86 10.09
N ILE A 179 0.34 -2.66 10.58
CA ILE A 179 1.09 -3.61 9.74
C ILE A 179 0.18 -4.71 9.18
N VAL A 180 -0.79 -5.19 9.97
CA VAL A 180 -1.82 -6.10 9.46
C VAL A 180 -2.71 -5.38 8.47
N ASN A 181 -3.13 -4.15 8.78
CA ASN A 181 -4.02 -3.35 7.94
C ASN A 181 -3.45 -3.03 6.55
N MET A 182 -2.15 -2.79 6.45
CA MET A 182 -1.46 -2.60 5.17
C MET A 182 -1.38 -3.88 4.31
N GLY A 183 -1.59 -5.05 4.91
CA GLY A 183 -1.42 -6.34 4.25
C GLY A 183 0.05 -6.72 4.07
N ALA A 184 0.88 -6.52 5.11
CA ALA A 184 2.31 -6.82 5.03
C ALA A 184 2.61 -8.29 4.70
N VAL A 185 1.77 -9.23 5.15
CA VAL A 185 1.91 -10.66 4.82
C VAL A 185 1.66 -10.90 3.33
N GLU A 186 0.65 -10.26 2.78
CA GLU A 186 0.25 -10.32 1.37
C GLU A 186 1.33 -9.71 0.50
N ILE A 187 1.87 -8.54 0.85
CA ILE A 187 2.94 -7.90 0.11
C ILE A 187 4.17 -8.82 0.03
N LYS A 188 4.59 -9.44 1.14
CA LYS A 188 5.72 -10.37 1.16
C LYS A 188 5.45 -11.63 0.33
N SER A 189 4.24 -12.19 0.40
CA SER A 189 3.83 -13.32 -0.42
C SER A 189 3.82 -12.93 -1.91
N PHE A 190 3.32 -11.75 -2.24
CA PHE A 190 3.27 -11.22 -3.59
C PHE A 190 4.67 -10.99 -4.16
N VAL A 191 5.60 -10.45 -3.37
CA VAL A 191 7.03 -10.36 -3.71
C VAL A 191 7.59 -11.74 -4.05
N CYS A 192 7.35 -12.75 -3.21
CA CYS A 192 7.82 -14.11 -3.48
C CYS A 192 7.25 -14.68 -4.80
N HIS A 193 5.94 -14.57 -5.01
CA HIS A 193 5.30 -15.10 -6.21
C HIS A 193 5.64 -14.35 -7.48
N THR A 194 5.89 -13.05 -7.43
CA THR A 194 6.18 -12.25 -8.64
C THR A 194 7.64 -12.32 -9.06
N MET A 195 8.56 -12.64 -8.14
CA MET A 195 10.00 -12.79 -8.39
C MET A 195 10.46 -14.26 -8.38
N ASP A 196 9.53 -15.22 -8.31
CA ASP A 196 9.80 -16.66 -8.29
C ASP A 196 10.70 -17.14 -7.15
N MET A 197 10.50 -16.55 -5.97
CA MET A 197 11.24 -16.91 -4.77
C MET A 197 10.43 -17.87 -3.91
N ALA A 198 11.09 -18.91 -3.39
CA ALA A 198 10.50 -19.89 -2.48
C ALA A 198 11.34 -20.06 -1.20
N PRO A 199 11.61 -18.97 -0.44
CA PRO A 199 12.38 -19.08 0.79
C PRO A 199 11.68 -20.01 1.78
N ASN A 200 12.46 -20.77 2.56
CA ASN A 200 11.93 -21.70 3.54
C ASN A 200 11.07 -20.95 4.58
N ALA A 201 9.87 -21.46 4.87
CA ALA A 201 8.95 -20.80 5.80
C ALA A 201 9.54 -20.63 7.22
N LYS A 202 10.24 -21.64 7.74
CA LYS A 202 10.88 -21.56 9.06
C LYS A 202 12.03 -20.56 9.08
N GLU A 203 12.79 -20.47 7.99
CA GLU A 203 13.86 -19.46 7.86
C GLU A 203 13.28 -18.05 7.79
N ARG A 204 12.17 -17.84 7.06
CA ARG A 204 11.47 -16.56 7.04
C ARG A 204 10.97 -16.15 8.42
N ASP A 205 10.38 -17.08 9.16
CA ASP A 205 9.88 -16.81 10.51
C ASP A 205 11.04 -16.46 11.46
N ALA A 206 12.18 -17.15 11.32
CA ALA A 206 13.38 -16.89 12.11
C ALA A 206 13.94 -15.47 11.88
N VAL A 207 13.89 -14.95 10.64
CA VAL A 207 14.36 -13.60 10.31
C VAL A 207 13.29 -12.52 10.38
N TYR A 208 12.08 -12.83 10.86
CA TYR A 208 11.00 -11.85 10.87
C TYR A 208 11.35 -10.61 11.70
N HIS A 209 12.12 -10.75 12.78
CA HIS A 209 12.63 -9.62 13.56
C HIS A 209 13.49 -8.64 12.74
N ILE A 210 14.14 -9.11 11.67
CA ILE A 210 14.92 -8.29 10.72
C ILE A 210 14.01 -7.66 9.66
N ILE A 211 12.92 -8.33 9.29
CA ILE A 211 11.95 -7.83 8.29
C ILE A 211 10.97 -6.83 8.91
N LYS A 212 10.64 -6.97 10.19
CA LYS A 212 9.65 -6.15 10.88
C LYS A 212 9.92 -4.64 10.77
N PRO A 213 11.16 -4.14 10.93
CA PRO A 213 11.43 -2.71 10.76
C PRO A 213 11.16 -2.22 9.32
N LEU A 214 11.31 -3.06 8.29
CA LEU A 214 10.90 -2.70 6.93
C LEU A 214 9.39 -2.53 6.81
N GLU A 215 8.59 -3.36 7.49
CA GLU A 215 7.13 -3.23 7.52
C GLU A 215 6.70 -1.96 8.26
N VAL A 216 7.35 -1.64 9.38
CA VAL A 216 7.17 -0.37 10.11
C VAL A 216 7.46 0.81 9.19
N ALA A 217 8.60 0.81 8.50
CA ALA A 217 8.98 1.85 7.55
C ALA A 217 7.95 2.00 6.43
N MET A 218 7.43 0.90 5.87
CA MET A 218 6.41 0.94 4.82
C MET A 218 5.10 1.59 5.30
N VAL A 219 4.59 1.17 6.47
CA VAL A 219 3.31 1.73 6.94
C VAL A 219 3.42 3.20 7.32
N LEU A 220 4.52 3.59 7.97
CA LEU A 220 4.76 4.99 8.34
C LEU A 220 5.08 5.86 7.12
N THR A 221 5.69 5.30 6.09
CA THR A 221 5.83 5.97 4.79
C THR A 221 4.46 6.28 4.20
N ASN A 222 3.53 5.31 4.20
CA ASN A 222 2.17 5.58 3.73
C ASN A 222 1.54 6.68 4.57
N ASP A 223 1.52 6.54 5.89
CA ASP A 223 0.92 7.50 6.81
C ASP A 223 1.47 8.92 6.61
N TYR A 224 2.79 9.08 6.44
CA TYR A 224 3.44 10.37 6.21
C TYR A 224 2.93 11.06 4.94
N PHE A 225 2.95 10.36 3.80
CA PHE A 225 2.58 10.94 2.52
C PHE A 225 1.06 11.01 2.32
N SER A 226 0.30 10.09 2.92
CA SER A 226 -1.17 10.06 2.81
C SER A 226 -1.88 10.99 3.79
N TYR A 227 -1.22 11.39 4.89
CA TYR A 227 -1.87 12.20 5.93
C TYR A 227 -2.56 13.47 5.41
N PRO A 228 -1.96 14.29 4.51
CA PRO A 228 -2.66 15.46 3.97
C PRO A 228 -3.96 15.09 3.22
N LYS A 229 -3.94 14.00 2.43
CA LYS A 229 -5.12 13.45 1.74
C LYS A 229 -6.17 13.01 2.74
N GLU A 230 -5.78 12.15 3.67
CA GLU A 230 -6.69 11.56 4.65
C GLU A 230 -7.31 12.65 5.53
N LYS A 231 -6.51 13.59 6.04
CA LYS A 231 -6.99 14.76 6.77
C LYS A 231 -7.97 15.60 5.93
N ALA A 232 -7.78 15.69 4.63
CA ALA A 232 -8.71 16.43 3.76
C ALA A 232 -10.03 15.68 3.47
N LEU A 233 -10.08 14.37 3.68
CA LEU A 233 -11.22 13.48 3.39
C LEU A 233 -11.96 13.00 4.64
N HIS A 234 -11.31 12.93 5.81
CA HIS A 234 -11.89 12.37 7.04
C HIS A 234 -13.21 12.99 7.53
N PRO A 235 -13.56 14.27 7.27
CA PRO A 235 -14.86 14.80 7.65
C PRO A 235 -16.00 14.26 6.76
N LEU A 236 -15.64 13.70 5.60
CA LEU A 236 -16.58 13.15 4.62
C LEU A 236 -16.76 11.62 4.78
N GLN A 237 -15.92 10.96 5.57
CA GLN A 237 -16.02 9.52 5.84
C GLN A 237 -17.26 9.18 6.68
N ASP A 238 -17.65 7.89 6.71
CA ASP A 238 -18.77 7.37 7.52
C ASP A 238 -18.30 6.27 8.51
N PRO A 239 -18.20 6.55 9.82
CA PRO A 239 -18.53 7.82 10.48
C PRO A 239 -17.46 8.91 10.23
N PRO A 240 -17.85 10.19 10.25
CA PRO A 240 -16.89 11.29 10.15
C PRO A 240 -15.86 11.23 11.29
N GLY A 241 -14.60 11.54 11.00
CA GLY A 241 -13.56 11.59 12.05
C GLY A 241 -12.57 10.42 12.07
N ALA A 242 -12.75 9.38 11.25
CA ALA A 242 -11.98 8.15 11.34
C ALA A 242 -10.63 8.19 10.59
N LEU A 243 -9.64 8.92 11.12
CA LEU A 243 -8.28 8.92 10.57
C LEU A 243 -7.46 7.75 11.10
N PHE A 244 -7.18 6.75 10.27
CA PHE A 244 -6.32 5.61 10.63
C PHE A 244 -4.84 5.86 10.30
N ASN A 245 -4.22 6.80 11.01
CA ASN A 245 -2.91 7.35 10.69
C ASN A 245 -2.07 7.59 11.96
N ALA A 246 -0.75 7.40 11.89
CA ALA A 246 0.18 7.66 13.00
C ALA A 246 0.17 9.11 13.50
N VAL A 247 0.04 10.11 12.61
CA VAL A 247 0.18 11.53 12.95
C VAL A 247 -0.77 11.97 14.08
N PRO A 248 -2.11 11.78 13.98
CA PRO A 248 -3.03 12.18 15.05
C PRO A 248 -2.82 11.40 16.35
N ILE A 249 -2.31 10.16 16.28
CA ILE A 249 -2.02 9.34 17.46
C ILE A 249 -0.84 9.94 18.22
N LEU A 250 0.26 10.23 17.52
CA LEU A 250 1.46 10.84 18.10
C LEU A 250 1.20 12.25 18.64
N MET A 251 0.35 13.04 17.97
CA MET A 251 -0.08 14.35 18.48
C MET A 251 -0.75 14.24 19.86
N VAL A 252 -1.65 13.26 20.04
CA VAL A 252 -2.36 13.03 21.29
C VAL A 252 -1.45 12.42 22.35
N GLU A 253 -0.66 11.42 21.99
CA GLU A 253 0.21 10.67 22.91
C GLU A 253 1.33 11.55 23.49
N HIS A 254 1.95 12.40 22.67
CA HIS A 254 3.07 13.25 23.09
C HIS A 254 2.69 14.71 23.36
N GLY A 255 1.46 15.12 23.05
CA GLY A 255 1.03 16.51 23.21
C GLY A 255 1.77 17.50 22.28
N ILE A 256 2.12 17.06 21.08
CA ILE A 256 2.94 17.80 20.10
C ILE A 256 2.11 18.38 18.95
N SER A 257 2.69 19.32 18.21
CA SER A 257 2.04 19.90 17.03
C SER A 257 1.98 18.90 15.85
N GLU A 258 1.17 19.21 14.85
CA GLU A 258 1.09 18.41 13.62
C GLU A 258 2.41 18.37 12.85
N ASP A 259 3.11 19.50 12.76
CA ASP A 259 4.41 19.58 12.09
C ASP A 259 5.47 18.75 12.84
N ASP A 260 5.46 18.80 14.18
CA ASP A 260 6.33 17.98 15.01
C ASP A 260 5.99 16.49 14.89
N ALA A 261 4.71 16.13 14.83
CA ALA A 261 4.27 14.75 14.63
C ALA A 261 4.66 14.22 13.25
N LEU A 262 4.54 15.01 12.18
CA LEU A 262 5.04 14.65 10.84
C LEU A 262 6.55 14.48 10.83
N ALA A 263 7.30 15.38 11.49
CA ALA A 263 8.74 15.26 11.63
C ALA A 263 9.12 13.98 12.40
N LEU A 264 8.38 13.64 13.45
CA LEU A 264 8.55 12.41 14.21
C LEU A 264 8.28 11.16 13.35
N VAL A 265 7.16 11.11 12.61
CA VAL A 265 6.86 9.99 11.70
C VAL A 265 7.99 9.80 10.67
N LYS A 266 8.49 10.90 10.08
CA LYS A 266 9.63 10.84 9.15
C LYS A 266 10.88 10.25 9.82
N GLN A 267 11.17 10.69 11.04
CA GLN A 267 12.31 10.19 11.81
C GLN A 267 12.16 8.69 12.12
N MET A 268 10.97 8.25 12.50
CA MET A 268 10.68 6.84 12.79
C MET A 268 10.81 5.94 11.55
N VAL A 269 10.47 6.43 10.35
CA VAL A 269 10.74 5.70 9.10
C VAL A 269 12.25 5.48 8.93
N ILE A 270 13.05 6.51 9.12
CA ILE A 270 14.51 6.44 8.96
C ILE A 270 15.12 5.51 10.01
N GLU A 271 14.67 5.61 11.26
CA GLU A 271 15.13 4.75 12.36
C GLU A 271 14.80 3.27 12.11
N ALA A 272 13.60 2.96 11.63
CA ALA A 272 13.22 1.59 11.29
C ALA A 272 14.05 1.01 10.13
N GLU A 273 14.37 1.82 9.12
CA GLU A 273 15.26 1.38 8.03
C GLU A 273 16.70 1.15 8.52
N GLN A 274 17.19 2.00 9.43
CA GLN A 274 18.51 1.84 10.06
C GLN A 274 18.58 0.61 10.96
N GLU A 275 17.54 0.38 11.77
CA GLU A 275 17.40 -0.82 12.60
C GLU A 275 17.45 -2.09 11.74
N HIS A 276 16.70 -2.12 10.63
CA HIS A 276 16.81 -3.22 9.66
C HIS A 276 18.25 -3.43 9.16
N GLY A 277 18.94 -2.35 8.80
CA GLY A 277 20.32 -2.39 8.32
C GLY A 277 21.27 -3.00 9.35
N MET A 278 21.19 -2.54 10.60
CA MET A 278 21.99 -3.06 11.71
C MET A 278 21.73 -4.56 11.95
N LEU A 279 20.47 -4.96 12.04
CA LEU A 279 20.09 -6.36 12.28
C LEU A 279 20.53 -7.28 11.12
N LEU A 280 20.47 -6.80 9.88
CA LEU A 280 20.95 -7.55 8.73
C LEU A 280 22.47 -7.71 8.75
N GLU A 281 23.22 -6.67 9.09
CA GLU A 281 24.68 -6.74 9.23
C GLU A 281 25.09 -7.74 10.32
N GLU A 282 24.41 -7.74 11.46
CA GLU A 282 24.63 -8.71 12.53
C GLU A 282 24.38 -10.15 12.04
N LEU A 283 23.24 -10.41 11.39
CA LEU A 283 22.92 -11.73 10.87
C LEU A 283 23.93 -12.20 9.80
N GLU A 284 24.42 -11.28 8.95
CA GLU A 284 25.44 -11.61 7.95
C GLU A 284 26.79 -11.96 8.60
N GLN A 285 27.15 -11.31 9.71
CA GLN A 285 28.37 -11.60 10.47
C GLN A 285 28.30 -12.95 11.21
N GLU A 286 27.12 -13.34 11.69
CA GLU A 286 26.91 -14.65 12.35
C GLU A 286 27.10 -15.85 11.40
N GLY A 287 27.08 -15.62 10.09
CA GLY A 287 27.35 -16.65 9.09
C GLY A 287 26.25 -17.71 9.04
N GLY A 288 25.06 -17.33 8.55
CA GLY A 288 23.92 -18.26 8.47
C GLY A 288 22.93 -18.05 7.34
N LEU A 289 23.07 -17.02 6.49
CA LEU A 289 22.09 -16.77 5.43
C LEU A 289 22.30 -17.67 4.22
N SER A 290 21.28 -18.47 3.93
CA SER A 290 21.12 -19.09 2.60
C SER A 290 21.00 -18.01 1.51
N THR A 291 21.34 -18.38 0.28
CA THR A 291 21.20 -17.48 -0.87
C THR A 291 19.76 -17.00 -1.05
N ASP A 292 18.79 -17.92 -0.92
CA ASP A 292 17.37 -17.65 -1.08
C ASP A 292 16.86 -16.66 -0.02
N LEU A 293 17.31 -16.80 1.23
CA LEU A 293 16.95 -15.89 2.31
C LEU A 293 17.54 -14.50 2.10
N ARG A 294 18.80 -14.42 1.65
CA ARG A 294 19.43 -13.14 1.28
C ARG A 294 18.70 -12.46 0.12
N GLN A 295 18.29 -13.22 -0.89
CA GLN A 295 17.49 -12.70 -2.00
C GLN A 295 16.12 -12.19 -1.52
N PHE A 296 15.44 -12.94 -0.66
CA PHE A 296 14.17 -12.54 -0.07
C PHE A 296 14.29 -11.23 0.73
N ILE A 297 15.28 -11.12 1.62
CA ILE A 297 15.51 -9.90 2.41
C ILE A 297 15.79 -8.70 1.49
N ASN A 298 16.65 -8.88 0.48
CA ASN A 298 16.93 -7.81 -0.49
C ASN A 298 15.70 -7.42 -1.32
N ALA A 299 14.83 -8.38 -1.66
CA ALA A 299 13.56 -8.09 -2.33
C ALA A 299 12.64 -7.25 -1.43
N CYS A 300 12.55 -7.56 -0.13
CA CYS A 300 11.82 -6.73 0.83
C CYS A 300 12.39 -5.31 0.93
N ARG A 301 13.72 -5.15 0.99
CA ARG A 301 14.38 -3.82 1.02
C ARG A 301 14.03 -2.99 -0.22
N MET A 302 14.11 -3.60 -1.41
CA MET A 302 13.75 -2.94 -2.66
C MET A 302 12.25 -2.61 -2.71
N ALA A 303 11.39 -3.49 -2.18
CA ALA A 303 9.96 -3.22 -2.09
C ALA A 303 9.66 -2.00 -1.23
N THR A 304 10.29 -1.89 -0.05
CA THR A 304 10.15 -0.72 0.83
C THR A 304 10.68 0.57 0.19
N GLY A 305 11.89 0.55 -0.37
CA GLY A 305 12.47 1.74 -1.04
C GLY A 305 11.65 2.18 -2.26
N GLY A 306 11.22 1.24 -3.08
CA GLY A 306 10.33 1.46 -4.23
C GLY A 306 8.96 2.01 -3.85
N PHE A 307 8.36 1.47 -2.78
CA PHE A 307 7.12 1.95 -2.21
C PHE A 307 7.25 3.40 -1.73
N HIS A 308 8.39 3.74 -1.12
CA HIS A 308 8.66 5.09 -0.63
C HIS A 308 8.76 6.12 -1.75
N ILE A 309 9.59 5.90 -2.77
CA ILE A 309 9.65 6.85 -3.91
C ILE A 309 8.31 6.94 -4.63
N TRP A 310 7.55 5.85 -4.71
CA TRP A 310 6.22 5.89 -5.29
C TRP A 310 5.30 6.80 -4.48
N HIS A 311 5.25 6.70 -3.15
CA HIS A 311 4.47 7.61 -2.31
C HIS A 311 4.91 9.06 -2.46
N ALA A 312 6.21 9.31 -2.40
CA ALA A 312 6.80 10.64 -2.47
C ALA A 312 6.52 11.36 -3.81
N SER A 313 6.33 10.61 -4.89
CA SER A 313 6.17 11.14 -6.25
C SER A 313 4.78 10.98 -6.84
N ASN A 314 3.87 10.23 -6.20
CA ASN A 314 2.56 9.93 -6.79
C ASN A 314 1.56 11.07 -6.53
N PRO A 315 0.93 11.62 -7.59
CA PRO A 315 -0.07 12.67 -7.47
C PRO A 315 -1.36 12.27 -6.73
N ARG A 316 -1.57 10.98 -6.43
CA ARG A 316 -2.66 10.46 -5.57
C ARG A 316 -2.72 11.16 -4.20
N TYR A 317 -1.58 11.65 -3.70
CA TYR A 317 -1.47 12.31 -2.40
C TYR A 317 -1.53 13.84 -2.47
N ASP A 318 -1.62 14.41 -3.69
CA ASP A 318 -1.68 15.85 -3.89
C ASP A 318 -3.07 16.41 -3.59
N VAL A 319 -3.16 17.15 -2.48
CA VAL A 319 -4.39 17.82 -2.02
C VAL A 319 -4.73 19.06 -2.86
N GLU A 320 -3.77 19.69 -3.55
CA GLU A 320 -4.04 20.85 -4.42
C GLU A 320 -4.84 20.45 -5.65
N GLY A 321 -4.50 19.32 -6.29
CA GLY A 321 -5.32 18.70 -7.33
C GLY A 321 -6.73 18.34 -6.85
N MET A 322 -6.88 17.93 -5.58
CA MET A 322 -8.21 17.69 -4.98
C MET A 322 -9.00 18.97 -4.71
N ARG A 323 -8.34 20.12 -4.50
CA ARG A 323 -9.01 21.42 -4.26
C ARG A 323 -9.63 22.02 -5.52
N GLU A 324 -9.07 21.74 -6.71
CA GLU A 324 -9.67 22.14 -7.98
C GLU A 324 -10.98 21.38 -8.24
N ASP A 325 -11.02 20.08 -7.92
CA ASP A 325 -12.23 19.25 -8.03
C ASP A 325 -13.25 19.52 -6.90
N LYS A 326 -12.78 19.97 -5.72
CA LYS A 326 -13.65 20.45 -4.63
C LYS A 326 -14.54 21.63 -5.02
N ARG A 327 -14.22 22.42 -6.06
CA ARG A 327 -15.15 23.45 -6.58
C ARG A 327 -16.34 22.82 -7.33
N SER A 328 -16.15 21.67 -7.97
CA SER A 328 -17.22 20.88 -8.58
C SER A 328 -18.07 20.17 -7.51
N VAL A 329 -17.44 19.60 -6.48
CA VAL A 329 -18.15 18.90 -5.39
C VAL A 329 -18.90 19.88 -4.47
N ARG A 330 -18.34 21.04 -4.12
CA ARG A 330 -19.06 22.08 -3.35
C ARG A 330 -20.27 22.64 -4.12
N LYS A 331 -20.20 22.76 -5.46
CA LYS A 331 -21.36 23.16 -6.27
C LYS A 331 -22.49 22.14 -6.20
N ILE A 332 -22.16 20.86 -6.12
CA ILE A 332 -23.15 19.77 -6.00
C ILE A 332 -23.74 19.73 -4.59
N VAL A 333 -22.96 19.95 -3.53
CA VAL A 333 -23.47 19.94 -2.14
C VAL A 333 -24.29 21.21 -1.82
N LEU A 334 -23.93 22.36 -2.39
CA LEU A 334 -24.69 23.61 -2.22
C LEU A 334 -25.96 23.68 -3.08
N SER A 335 -26.15 22.78 -4.06
CA SER A 335 -27.43 22.67 -4.79
C SER A 335 -28.47 21.81 -4.06
N TRP A 336 -28.15 21.35 -2.84
CA TRP A 336 -29.00 20.53 -1.97
C TRP A 336 -29.46 21.31 -0.72
N PHE A 337 -29.16 22.60 -0.65
CA PHE A 337 -29.76 23.60 0.24
C PHE A 337 -30.38 24.73 -0.60
#